data_AF-A0A1W2ANS5-F1
#
_entry.id   AF-A0A1W2ANS5-F1
#
_cell.length_a   1.000
_cell.length_b   1.000
_cell.length_c   1.000
_cell.angle_alpha   90.00
_cell.angle_beta   90.00
_cell.angle_gamma   90.00
#
_symmetry.space_group_name_H-M   'P 1'
#
loop_
_entity.id
_entity.type
_entity.pdbx_description
1 polymer ?
#
loop_
_entity_poly.entity_id
_entity_poly.type
_entity_poly.pdbx_seq_one_letter_code
_entity_poly.pdbx_strand_id
1 'polypeptide(L)' 'DLAIADYNQAIQLNPQYSYAYYARGFALAKLGSNQEAISNFKLFLQYATPGDSFIETTKQLIRKLGGTI' A
#
# COMPACT_ATOMS: atom_id res chain seq x y z
N ASP A 1 -13.67 -2.46 9.54
CA ASP A 1 -12.67 -1.39 9.74
C ASP A 1 -12.93 -0.20 8.84
N LEU A 2 -13.15 0.97 9.46
CA LEU A 2 -13.44 2.24 8.81
C LEU A 2 -12.28 2.76 7.94
N ALA A 3 -11.03 2.36 8.23
CA ALA A 3 -9.84 2.87 7.56
C ALA A 3 -9.77 2.59 6.05
N ILE A 4 -10.29 1.45 5.58
CA ILE A 4 -10.25 1.11 4.15
C ILE A 4 -11.13 2.06 3.33
N ALA A 5 -12.28 2.48 3.87
CA ALA A 5 -13.18 3.41 3.20
C ALA A 5 -12.53 4.79 3.05
N ASP A 6 -11.86 5.27 4.10
CA ASP A 6 -11.15 6.56 4.07
C ASP A 6 -10.02 6.55 3.03
N TYR A 7 -9.26 5.46 2.94
CA TYR A 7 -8.22 5.33 1.91
C TYR A 7 -8.81 5.24 0.50
N ASN A 8 -9.96 4.59 0.33
CA ASN A 8 -10.64 4.56 -0.97
C ASN A 8 -11.06 5.96 -1.42
N GLN A 9 -11.59 6.78 -0.50
CA GLN A 9 -11.93 8.16 -0.81
C GLN A 9 -10.68 8.98 -1.14
N ALA A 10 -9.58 8.81 -0.38
CA ALA A 10 -8.31 9.49 -0.68
C ALA A 10 -7.78 9.14 -2.08
N ILE A 11 -7.88 7.86 -2.47
CA ILE A 11 -7.49 7.37 -3.80
C ILE A 11 -8.41 7.94 -4.89
N GLN A 12 -9.72 8.06 -4.64
CA GLN A 12 -10.65 8.66 -5.59
C GLN A 12 -10.37 10.15 -5.81
N LEU A 13 -10.02 10.87 -4.74
CA LEU A 13 -9.69 12.30 -4.80
C LEU A 13 -8.33 12.53 -5.47
N ASN A 14 -7.34 11.68 -5.18
CA ASN A 14 -6.02 11.72 -5.80
C ASN A 14 -5.49 10.30 -6.06
N PRO A 15 -5.64 9.78 -7.30
CA PRO A 15 -5.16 8.45 -7.67
C PRO A 15 -3.64 8.28 -7.61
N GLN A 16 -2.87 9.36 -7.50
CA GLN A 16 -1.41 9.31 -7.37
C GLN A 16 -0.94 9.47 -5.92
N TYR A 17 -1.85 9.54 -4.95
CA TYR A 17 -1.48 9.67 -3.55
C TYR A 17 -0.96 8.34 -2.99
N SER A 18 0.34 8.12 -3.15
CA SER A 18 1.06 6.89 -2.78
C SER A 18 0.76 6.42 -1.34
N TYR A 19 0.73 7.33 -0.37
CA TYR A 19 0.51 7.00 1.04
C TYR A 19 -0.86 6.38 1.32
N ALA A 20 -1.91 6.71 0.55
CA ALA A 20 -3.20 6.05 0.71
C ALA A 20 -3.11 4.57 0.33
N TYR A 21 -2.34 4.23 -0.70
CA TYR A 21 -2.08 2.83 -1.06
C TYR A 21 -1.25 2.11 0.00
N TYR A 22 -0.20 2.75 0.55
CA TYR A 22 0.58 2.16 1.64
C TYR A 22 -0.31 1.85 2.87
N ALA A 23 -1.09 2.83 3.30
CA ALA A 23 -1.94 2.70 4.48
C ALA A 23 -3.07 1.67 4.28
N ARG A 24 -3.68 1.64 3.08
CA ARG A 24 -4.67 0.60 2.71
C ARG A 24 -4.04 -0.78 2.65
N GLY A 25 -2.85 -0.92 2.06
CA GLY A 25 -2.12 -2.17 2.01
C GLY A 25 -1.79 -2.72 3.40
N PHE A 26 -1.38 -1.85 4.32
CA PHE A 26 -1.11 -2.22 5.71
C PHE A 26 -2.38 -2.66 6.46
N ALA A 27 -3.51 -1.97 6.27
CA ALA A 27 -4.78 -2.37 6.84
C ALA A 27 -5.25 -3.74 6.31
N LEU A 28 -5.13 -3.97 4.99
CA LEU A 28 -5.45 -5.25 4.35
C LEU A 28 -4.56 -6.40 4.86
N ALA A 29 -3.27 -6.14 5.07
CA ALA A 29 -2.36 -7.14 5.63
C ALA A 29 -2.76 -7.53 7.06
N LYS A 30 -3.21 -6.57 7.89
CA LYS A 30 -3.72 -6.85 9.24
C LYS A 30 -5.00 -7.67 9.23
N LEU A 31 -5.82 -7.54 8.19
CA LEU A 31 -7.04 -8.33 7.99
C LEU A 31 -6.77 -9.70 7.34
N GLY A 32 -5.52 -10.01 7.00
CA GLY A 32 -5.13 -11.27 6.35
C GLY A 32 -5.36 -11.29 4.83
N SER A 33 -5.82 -10.18 4.23
CA SER A 33 -5.98 -10.00 2.78
C SER A 33 -4.63 -9.74 2.10
N ASN A 34 -3.72 -10.71 2.17
CA ASN A 34 -2.32 -10.55 1.77
C ASN A 34 -2.14 -10.20 0.29
N GLN A 35 -2.94 -10.79 -0.61
CA GLN A 35 -2.86 -10.49 -2.05
C GLN A 35 -3.23 -9.03 -2.34
N GLU A 36 -4.33 -8.56 -1.75
CA GLU A 36 -4.76 -7.17 -1.91
C GLU A 36 -3.76 -6.20 -1.26
N ALA A 37 -3.18 -6.57 -0.12
CA ALA A 37 -2.11 -5.80 0.51
C ALA A 37 -0.89 -5.64 -0.40
N ILE A 38 -0.42 -6.74 -1.01
CA ILE A 38 0.70 -6.71 -1.96
C ILE A 38 0.39 -5.80 -3.15
N SER A 39 -0.81 -5.90 -3.74
CA SER A 39 -1.22 -5.05 -4.86
C SER A 39 -1.18 -3.57 -4.48
N ASN A 40 -1.64 -3.22 -3.28
CA ASN A 40 -1.59 -1.85 -2.77
C ASN A 40 -0.15 -1.37 -2.51
N PHE A 41 0.71 -2.21 -1.96
CA PHE A 41 2.12 -1.88 -1.78
C PHE A 41 2.85 -1.67 -3.12
N LYS A 42 2.51 -2.42 -4.16
CA LYS A 42 3.04 -2.19 -5.52
C LYS A 42 2.59 -0.84 -6.08
N LEU A 43 1.33 -0.45 -5.86
CA LEU A 43 0.85 0.88 -6.25
C LEU A 43 1.55 2.00 -5.47
N PHE A 44 1.82 1.81 -4.17
CA PHE A 44 2.67 2.75 -3.44
C PHE A 44 4.03 2.90 -4.13
N LEU A 45 4.73 1.81 -4.46
CA LEU A 45 6.04 1.86 -5.12
C LEU A 45 5.99 2.53 -6.50
N GLN A 46 4.87 2.41 -7.21
CA GLN A 46 4.67 3.04 -8.52
C GLN A 46 4.54 4.57 -8.42
N TYR A 47 3.87 5.07 -7.37
CA TYR A 47 3.60 6.51 -7.21
C TYR A 47 4.51 7.20 -6.18
N ALA A 48 5.31 6.45 -5.43
CA ALA A 48 6.25 7.00 -4.46
C ALA A 48 7.29 7.87 -5.15
N THR A 49 7.61 9.01 -4.52
CA THR A 49 8.69 9.88 -5.01
C THR A 49 10.04 9.17 -4.86
N PRO A 50 10.98 9.37 -5.79
CA PRO A 50 12.35 8.89 -5.62
C PRO A 50 12.92 9.38 -4.28
N GLY A 51 13.41 8.45 -3.45
CA GLY A 51 13.94 8.76 -2.11
C GLY A 51 12.92 8.72 -0.96
N ASP A 52 11.65 8.35 -1.22
CA ASP A 52 10.67 8.14 -0.15
C ASP A 52 11.16 7.05 0.82
N SER A 53 11.17 7.37 2.11
CA SER A 53 11.71 6.52 3.17
C SER A 53 10.96 5.21 3.35
N PHE A 54 9.71 5.11 2.90
CA PHE A 54 8.90 3.90 2.99
C PHE A 54 9.14 2.91 1.86
N ILE A 55 9.93 3.24 0.83
CA ILE A 55 10.20 2.33 -0.31
C ILE A 55 10.79 1.01 0.17
N GLU A 56 11.89 1.03 0.93
CA GLU A 56 12.56 -0.20 1.34
C GLU A 56 11.73 -1.00 2.35
N THR A 57 11.03 -0.33 3.27
CA THR A 57 10.09 -0.99 4.18
C THR A 57 8.94 -1.64 3.42
N THR A 58 8.39 -0.97 2.40
CA THR A 58 7.29 -1.51 1.59
C THR A 58 7.74 -2.75 0.80
N LYS A 59 8.96 -2.72 0.25
CA LYS A 59 9.56 -3.88 -0.40
C LYS A 59 9.69 -5.07 0.56
N GLN A 60 10.13 -4.84 1.80
CA GLN A 60 10.20 -5.89 2.82
C GLN A 60 8.82 -6.45 3.17
N LEU A 61 7.79 -5.60 3.27
CA LEU A 61 6.41 -6.04 3.51
C LEU A 61 5.89 -6.93 2.38
N ILE A 62 6.12 -6.56 1.12
CA ILE A 62 5.73 -7.39 -0.05
C ILE A 62 6.36 -8.78 0.05
N ARG A 63 7.66 -8.87 0.33
CA ARG A 63 8.38 -10.15 0.48
C ARG A 63 7.84 -10.98 1.65
N LYS A 64 7.59 -10.35 2.80
CA LYS A 64 7.03 -11.02 3.99
C LYS A 64 5.65 -11.61 3.72
N LEU A 65 4.86 -10.98 2.86
CA LEU A 65 3.53 -11.45 2.47
C LEU A 65 3.59 -12.49 1.32
N GLY A 66 4.78 -12.88 0.86
CA GLY A 66 4.98 -13.86 -0.21
C GLY A 66 4.95 -13.27 -1.63
N GLY A 67 4.97 -11.95 -1.75
CA GLY A 67 4.99 -11.25 -3.04
C GLY A 67 6.40 -11.07 -3.60
N THR A 68 6.50 -10.97 -4.92
CA THR A 68 7.70 -10.57 -5.66
C THR A 68 7.61 -9.11 -6.08
N ILE A 69 8.77 -8.46 -6.17
CA ILE A 69 8.93 -7.03 -6.48
C ILE A 69 9.44 -6.89 -7.90
#